data_AF-A0A1W6B8E2-F1
#
_entry.id   AF-A0A1W6B8E2-F1
#
_cell.length_a   1.000
_cell.length_b   1.000
_cell.length_c   1.000
_cell.angle_alpha   90.00
_cell.angle_beta   90.00
_cell.angle_gamma   90.00
#
_symmetry.space_group_name_H-M   'P 1'
#
loop_
_entity.id
_entity.type
_entity.pdbx_description
1 polymer ?
#
loop_
_entity_poly.entity_id
_entity_poly.type
_entity_poly.pdbx_seq_one_letter_code
_entity_poly.pdbx_strand_id
1 'polypeptide(L)'
;MNDKKSQEIQWVNTLKGGCILLVVLYHVVLPGFEGTLKHLTAGGLPAHLWVAFNTVLSPLRMPAFFFVSGMLAARAINDKPWQKVFTSRVTNLFYLYILWGVIQWFSIYGISSEITHHRISSNINSSYAESPQEFISLMLLAMSSSWYLYALGLFFLFAKLFRKQRLPLVIVAVLLNYLAVEKIIPGWGPESLSQYFIYFIMGSFWSAQVIHLSEWHKNNLLPWLGLALLSVVHLLLGLQKNLFLCTLAILFCIALCRTLNNHFRMTWMNWIGKNTLQIYVLHRIFIEYFGMTAILFALDHHLFDSALFSILWAAGFPVGMVALCSLCSIAVWKLLNKGLGKSLFIYPRLLRMKFDV
;
A
#
# COMPACT_ATOMS: atom_id res chain seq x y z
N MET A 1 -4.98 26.47 -19.39
CA MET A 1 -5.91 25.70 -18.51
C MET A 1 -5.64 24.18 -18.52
N ASN A 2 -5.19 23.59 -19.65
CA ASN A 2 -4.86 22.15 -19.73
C ASN A 2 -3.60 21.75 -18.94
N ASP A 3 -2.55 22.59 -18.91
CA ASP A 3 -1.29 22.23 -18.26
C ASP A 3 -1.40 22.10 -16.74
N LYS A 4 -2.12 23.02 -16.08
CA LYS A 4 -2.33 22.98 -14.63
C LYS A 4 -3.10 21.73 -14.20
N LYS A 5 -4.13 21.34 -14.96
CA LYS A 5 -4.90 20.11 -14.69
C LYS A 5 -4.10 18.84 -14.99
N SER A 6 -3.24 18.88 -16.01
CA SER A 6 -2.30 17.79 -16.32
C SER A 6 -1.28 17.60 -15.21
N GLN A 7 -0.68 18.69 -14.71
CA GLN A 7 0.25 18.70 -13.58
C GLN A 7 -0.40 18.20 -12.29
N GLU A 8 -1.64 18.61 -12.00
CA GLU A 8 -2.42 18.12 -10.85
C GLU A 8 -2.62 16.59 -10.88
N ILE A 9 -2.79 16.01 -12.07
CA ILE A 9 -2.92 14.56 -12.22
C ILE A 9 -1.55 13.87 -12.13
N GLN A 10 -0.47 14.52 -12.56
CA GLN A 10 0.87 13.95 -12.59
C GLN A 10 1.43 13.75 -11.18
N TRP A 11 1.42 14.75 -10.30
CA TRP A 11 1.97 14.56 -8.95
C TRP A 11 1.25 13.44 -8.18
N VAL A 12 -0.06 13.30 -8.39
CA VAL A 12 -0.87 12.20 -7.82
C VAL A 12 -0.40 10.84 -8.31
N ASN A 13 -0.14 10.71 -9.62
CA ASN A 13 0.39 9.47 -10.17
C ASN A 13 1.81 9.19 -9.64
N THR A 14 2.67 10.20 -9.58
CA THR A 14 4.01 10.06 -9.00
C THR A 14 3.96 9.54 -7.57
N LEU A 15 3.10 10.13 -6.73
CA LEU A 15 2.91 9.71 -5.34
C LEU A 15 2.42 8.27 -5.26
N LYS A 16 1.37 7.92 -6.02
CA LYS A 16 0.86 6.54 -6.09
C LYS A 16 1.93 5.54 -6.55
N GLY A 17 2.75 5.93 -7.52
CA GLY A 17 3.87 5.13 -8.03
C GLY A 17 4.93 4.89 -6.96
N GLY A 18 5.33 5.94 -6.24
CA GLY A 18 6.25 5.82 -5.11
C GLY A 18 5.70 4.92 -4.01
N CYS A 19 4.45 5.15 -3.59
CA CYS A 19 3.80 4.35 -2.55
C CYS A 19 3.72 2.86 -2.93
N ILE A 20 3.34 2.52 -4.17
CA ILE A 20 3.23 1.10 -4.55
C ILE A 20 4.60 0.42 -4.56
N LEU A 21 5.65 1.08 -5.06
CA LEU A 21 7.01 0.51 -5.03
C LEU A 21 7.53 0.34 -3.60
N LEU A 22 7.22 1.27 -2.71
CA LEU A 22 7.54 1.15 -1.30
C LEU A 22 6.75 0.02 -0.60
N VAL A 23 5.53 -0.27 -1.03
CA VAL A 23 4.76 -1.44 -0.55
C VAL A 23 5.42 -2.74 -1.01
N VAL A 24 5.85 -2.82 -2.27
CA VAL A 24 6.61 -3.98 -2.76
C VAL A 24 7.92 -4.12 -1.98
N LEU A 25 8.66 -3.03 -1.78
CA LEU A 25 9.91 -3.02 -1.00
C LEU A 25 9.68 -3.54 0.42
N TYR A 26 8.59 -3.14 1.06
CA TYR A 26 8.25 -3.65 2.38
C TYR A 26 8.06 -5.16 2.38
N HIS A 27 7.27 -5.72 1.44
CA HIS A 27 7.04 -7.16 1.39
C HIS A 27 8.26 -7.98 0.96
N VAL A 28 9.21 -7.36 0.26
CA VAL A 28 10.51 -7.95 -0.07
C VAL A 28 11.40 -7.99 1.18
N VAL A 29 11.47 -6.86 1.90
CA VAL A 29 12.38 -6.75 3.05
C VAL A 29 11.84 -7.50 4.27
N LEU A 30 10.54 -7.36 4.54
CA LEU A 30 9.85 -7.94 5.69
C LEU A 30 8.73 -8.87 5.21
N PRO A 31 8.73 -10.17 5.56
CA PRO A 31 9.71 -10.87 6.42
C PRO A 31 10.89 -11.55 5.71
N GLY A 32 10.90 -11.61 4.37
CA GLY A 32 11.83 -12.48 3.62
C GLY A 32 13.31 -12.13 3.80
N PHE A 33 13.73 -10.94 3.34
CA PHE A 33 15.13 -10.52 3.43
C PHE A 33 15.62 -10.40 4.86
N GLU A 34 14.82 -9.87 5.79
CA GLU A 34 15.17 -9.75 7.21
C GLU A 34 15.60 -11.11 7.79
N GLY A 35 14.91 -12.20 7.42
CA GLY A 35 15.26 -13.56 7.85
C GLY A 35 16.66 -14.01 7.41
N THR A 36 17.23 -13.40 6.37
CA THR A 36 18.57 -13.73 5.85
C THR A 36 19.70 -13.05 6.61
N LEU A 37 19.43 -11.98 7.40
CA LEU A 37 20.47 -11.18 8.06
C LEU A 37 21.37 -12.01 8.98
N LYS A 38 20.80 -13.00 9.67
CA LYS A 38 21.53 -13.89 10.58
C LYS A 38 22.54 -14.81 9.87
N HIS A 39 22.42 -14.98 8.56
CA HIS A 39 23.30 -15.81 7.74
C HIS A 39 24.40 -15.01 7.06
N LEU A 40 24.31 -13.67 7.02
CA LEU A 40 25.28 -12.83 6.35
C LEU A 40 26.64 -12.84 7.07
N THR A 41 27.71 -13.17 6.34
CA THR A 41 29.09 -13.08 6.85
C THR A 41 29.70 -11.69 6.66
N ALA A 42 29.12 -10.87 5.77
CA ALA A 42 29.52 -9.49 5.51
C ALA A 42 28.32 -8.65 5.05
N GLY A 43 28.45 -7.31 5.01
CA GLY A 43 27.37 -6.44 4.57
C GLY A 43 26.25 -6.21 5.60
N GLY A 44 26.53 -6.41 6.90
CA GLY A 44 25.54 -6.17 7.95
C GLY A 44 24.98 -4.75 7.96
N LEU A 45 25.83 -3.72 7.77
CA LEU A 45 25.40 -2.33 7.70
C LEU A 45 24.35 -2.08 6.60
N PRO A 46 24.60 -2.34 5.30
CA PRO A 46 23.59 -2.14 4.27
C PRO A 46 22.31 -2.97 4.50
N ALA A 47 22.42 -4.18 5.04
CA ALA A 47 21.25 -5.00 5.37
C ALA A 47 20.38 -4.35 6.46
N HIS A 48 20.98 -3.89 7.57
CA HIS A 48 20.25 -3.19 8.63
C HIS A 48 19.70 -1.84 8.16
N LEU A 49 20.41 -1.13 7.27
CA LEU A 49 19.90 0.10 6.67
C LEU A 49 18.60 -0.15 5.89
N TRP A 50 18.47 -1.25 5.15
CA TRP A 50 17.21 -1.58 4.45
C TRP A 50 16.05 -1.86 5.41
N VAL A 51 16.31 -2.54 6.52
CA VAL A 51 15.29 -2.81 7.54
C VAL A 51 14.88 -1.50 8.23
N ALA A 52 15.85 -0.69 8.67
CA ALA A 52 15.60 0.61 9.28
C ALA A 52 14.84 1.55 8.31
N PHE A 53 15.26 1.62 7.05
CA PHE A 53 14.61 2.40 6.01
C PHE A 53 13.14 2.02 5.84
N ASN A 54 12.81 0.72 5.82
CA ASN A 54 11.42 0.28 5.72
C ASN A 54 10.57 0.69 6.92
N THR A 55 11.14 0.63 8.12
CA THR A 55 10.48 1.07 9.36
C THR A 55 10.22 2.57 9.34
N VAL A 56 11.22 3.38 8.97
CA VAL A 56 11.09 4.85 8.89
C VAL A 56 10.10 5.28 7.80
N LEU A 57 10.01 4.57 6.68
CA LEU A 57 9.06 4.89 5.61
C LEU A 57 7.63 4.38 5.86
N SER A 58 7.36 3.67 6.96
CA SER A 58 6.01 3.20 7.31
C SER A 58 4.94 4.32 7.27
N PRO A 59 5.18 5.52 7.85
CA PRO A 59 4.23 6.64 7.81
C PRO A 59 3.94 7.20 6.40
N LEU A 60 4.83 6.96 5.43
CA LEU A 60 4.71 7.48 4.07
C LEU A 60 3.90 6.55 3.15
N ARG A 61 3.90 5.24 3.41
CA ARG A 61 3.31 4.24 2.52
C ARG A 61 1.79 4.26 2.54
N MET A 62 1.19 3.70 3.59
CA MET A 62 -0.26 3.52 3.68
C MET A 62 -1.01 4.84 3.95
N PRO A 63 -0.56 5.73 4.87
CA PRO A 63 -1.25 6.99 5.13
C PRO A 63 -1.39 7.87 3.88
N ALA A 64 -0.31 8.08 3.12
CA ALA A 64 -0.36 8.88 1.89
C ALA A 64 -1.22 8.23 0.81
N PHE A 65 -1.17 6.91 0.68
CA PHE A 65 -1.98 6.20 -0.30
C PHE A 65 -3.48 6.26 0.01
N PHE A 66 -3.87 6.16 1.29
CA PHE A 66 -5.25 6.37 1.73
C PHE A 66 -5.71 7.82 1.58
N PHE A 67 -4.87 8.80 1.92
CA PHE A 67 -5.17 10.22 1.68
C PHE A 67 -5.47 10.49 0.22
N VAL A 68 -4.59 10.06 -0.70
CA VAL A 68 -4.80 10.24 -2.14
C VAL A 68 -6.06 9.51 -2.62
N SER A 69 -6.35 8.32 -2.08
CA SER A 69 -7.56 7.60 -2.46
C SER A 69 -8.85 8.24 -1.98
N GLY A 70 -8.82 8.84 -0.78
CA GLY A 70 -9.91 9.69 -0.28
C GLY A 70 -10.13 10.90 -1.18
N MET A 71 -9.05 11.60 -1.54
CA MET A 71 -9.08 12.74 -2.46
C MET A 71 -9.68 12.36 -3.82
N LEU A 72 -9.25 11.24 -4.40
CA LEU A 72 -9.79 10.71 -5.67
C LEU A 72 -11.23 10.16 -5.54
N ALA A 73 -11.72 9.96 -4.32
CA ALA A 73 -13.08 9.53 -4.01
C ALA A 73 -14.00 10.69 -3.63
N ALA A 74 -13.46 11.86 -3.27
CA ALA A 74 -14.19 13.01 -2.71
C ALA A 74 -15.46 13.37 -3.52
N ARG A 75 -15.33 13.56 -4.85
CA ARG A 75 -16.46 13.87 -5.73
C ARG A 75 -17.53 12.76 -5.75
N ALA A 76 -17.12 11.50 -5.71
CA ALA A 76 -18.05 10.37 -5.69
C ALA A 76 -18.77 10.21 -4.34
N ILE A 77 -18.11 10.60 -3.25
CA ILE A 77 -18.66 10.61 -1.90
C ILE A 77 -19.69 11.74 -1.77
N ASN A 78 -19.30 12.96 -2.13
CA ASN A 78 -20.07 14.18 -1.88
C ASN A 78 -21.21 14.41 -2.87
N ASP A 79 -20.99 14.18 -4.17
CA ASP A 79 -21.89 14.72 -5.21
C ASP A 79 -22.69 13.64 -5.96
N LYS A 80 -22.23 12.38 -5.97
CA LYS A 80 -22.86 11.32 -6.77
C LYS A 80 -23.96 10.57 -6.00
N PRO A 81 -25.04 10.12 -6.66
CA PRO A 81 -26.05 9.26 -6.04
C PRO A 81 -25.50 7.85 -5.73
N TRP A 82 -26.11 7.17 -4.75
CA TRP A 82 -25.71 5.83 -4.29
C TRP A 82 -25.67 4.79 -5.43
N GLN A 83 -26.70 4.76 -6.27
CA GLN A 83 -26.83 3.78 -7.36
C GLN A 83 -25.63 3.77 -8.30
N LYS A 84 -25.19 4.95 -8.76
CA LYS A 84 -24.05 5.10 -9.69
C LYS A 84 -22.70 4.73 -9.07
N VAL A 85 -22.61 4.84 -7.75
CA VAL A 85 -21.38 4.64 -7.00
C VAL A 85 -21.21 3.18 -6.59
N PHE A 86 -22.28 2.56 -6.09
CA PHE A 86 -22.29 1.17 -5.68
C PHE A 86 -22.00 0.26 -6.87
N THR A 87 -22.68 0.48 -8.00
CA THR A 87 -22.54 -0.31 -9.23
C THR A 87 -21.15 -0.28 -9.87
N SER A 88 -20.35 0.77 -9.64
CA SER A 88 -19.10 0.98 -10.39
C SER A 88 -17.81 0.95 -9.58
N ARG A 89 -17.78 1.52 -8.37
CA ARG A 89 -16.53 1.63 -7.61
C ARG A 89 -16.44 0.60 -6.50
N VAL A 90 -17.48 0.55 -5.66
CA VAL A 90 -17.48 -0.31 -4.47
C VAL A 90 -17.52 -1.79 -4.87
N THR A 91 -18.42 -2.16 -5.78
CA THR A 91 -18.48 -3.53 -6.30
C THR A 91 -17.15 -3.96 -6.93
N ASN A 92 -16.49 -3.07 -7.67
CA ASN A 92 -15.20 -3.40 -8.29
C ASN A 92 -14.10 -3.64 -7.25
N LEU A 93 -14.04 -2.86 -6.16
CA LEU A 93 -13.05 -3.04 -5.10
C LEU A 93 -13.23 -4.38 -4.39
N PHE A 94 -14.45 -4.72 -3.97
CA PHE A 94 -14.73 -6.00 -3.32
C PHE A 94 -14.58 -7.18 -4.27
N TYR A 95 -14.99 -7.03 -5.53
CA TYR A 95 -14.77 -8.05 -6.55
C TYR A 95 -13.28 -8.37 -6.71
N LEU A 96 -12.44 -7.35 -6.88
CA LEU A 96 -11.00 -7.54 -7.03
C LEU A 96 -10.37 -8.08 -5.75
N TYR A 97 -10.82 -7.64 -4.59
CA TYR A 97 -10.36 -8.16 -3.31
C TYR A 97 -10.61 -9.67 -3.17
N ILE A 98 -11.85 -10.11 -3.45
CA ILE A 98 -12.22 -11.53 -3.35
C ILE A 98 -11.50 -12.33 -4.44
N LEU A 99 -11.54 -11.88 -5.69
CA LEU A 99 -10.93 -12.58 -6.81
C LEU A 99 -9.42 -12.78 -6.62
N TRP A 100 -8.69 -11.70 -6.34
CA TRP A 100 -7.25 -11.80 -6.13
C TRP A 100 -6.91 -12.44 -4.79
N GLY A 101 -7.76 -12.34 -3.77
CA GLY A 101 -7.60 -13.09 -2.53
C GLY A 101 -7.60 -14.59 -2.78
N VAL A 102 -8.55 -15.08 -3.58
CA VAL A 102 -8.63 -16.50 -3.99
C VAL A 102 -7.41 -16.89 -4.83
N ILE A 103 -7.06 -16.11 -5.86
CA ILE A 103 -5.90 -16.39 -6.70
C ILE A 103 -4.60 -16.42 -5.87
N GLN A 104 -4.41 -15.45 -4.99
CA GLN A 104 -3.25 -15.40 -4.10
C GLN A 104 -3.21 -16.60 -3.17
N TRP A 105 -4.34 -17.00 -2.58
CA TRP A 105 -4.40 -18.18 -1.72
C TRP A 105 -3.96 -19.44 -2.46
N PHE A 106 -4.57 -19.75 -3.60
CA PHE A 106 -4.17 -20.93 -4.39
C PHE A 106 -2.70 -20.87 -4.86
N SER A 107 -2.25 -19.71 -5.33
CA SER A 107 -0.89 -19.57 -5.86
C SER A 107 0.16 -19.68 -4.76
N ILE A 108 -0.01 -18.92 -3.67
CA ILE A 108 0.96 -18.87 -2.56
C ILE A 108 0.95 -20.19 -1.79
N TYR A 109 -0.23 -20.76 -1.53
CA TYR A 109 -0.32 -22.08 -0.91
C TYR A 109 0.42 -23.12 -1.76
N GLY A 110 0.14 -23.22 -3.07
CA GLY A 110 0.81 -24.16 -3.95
C GLY A 110 2.33 -23.93 -4.07
N ILE A 111 2.80 -22.68 -4.11
CA ILE A 111 4.25 -22.39 -4.08
C ILE A 111 4.87 -22.87 -2.77
N SER A 112 4.21 -22.59 -1.63
CA SER A 112 4.75 -22.93 -0.32
C SER A 112 4.64 -24.42 0.02
N SER A 113 3.65 -25.14 -0.52
CA SER A 113 3.42 -26.56 -0.24
C SER A 113 4.12 -27.49 -1.23
N GLU A 114 4.12 -27.16 -2.53
CA GLU A 114 4.59 -28.07 -3.59
C GLU A 114 5.95 -27.71 -4.16
N ILE A 115 6.35 -26.44 -4.11
CA ILE A 115 7.57 -25.96 -4.79
C ILE A 115 8.71 -25.73 -3.80
N THR A 116 8.44 -24.92 -2.77
CA THR A 116 9.48 -24.46 -1.83
C THR A 116 9.44 -25.17 -0.50
N HIS A 117 8.32 -25.83 -0.16
CA HIS A 117 8.05 -26.45 1.15
C HIS A 117 8.27 -25.50 2.35
N HIS A 118 8.33 -24.19 2.11
CA HIS A 118 8.60 -23.16 3.10
C HIS A 118 7.72 -21.93 2.82
N ARG A 119 7.33 -21.23 3.88
CA ARG A 119 6.60 -19.96 3.78
C ARG A 119 7.60 -18.81 3.98
N ILE A 120 7.49 -17.76 3.18
CA ILE A 120 8.33 -16.56 3.39
C ILE A 120 7.98 -15.85 4.70
N SER A 121 6.74 -16.00 5.16
CA SER A 121 6.16 -15.30 6.30
C SER A 121 5.48 -16.27 7.23
N SER A 122 5.71 -16.10 8.54
CA SER A 122 4.97 -16.79 9.60
C SER A 122 3.72 -16.03 10.05
N ASN A 123 3.46 -14.82 9.54
CA ASN A 123 2.28 -14.04 9.90
C ASN A 123 0.98 -14.73 9.46
N ILE A 124 -0.04 -14.65 10.31
CA ILE A 124 -1.40 -15.08 10.00
C ILE A 124 -1.94 -14.25 8.82
N ASN A 125 -2.22 -14.90 7.69
CA ASN A 125 -2.70 -14.23 6.48
C ASN A 125 -3.57 -15.20 5.67
N SER A 126 -4.62 -14.70 5.03
CA SER A 126 -5.52 -15.49 4.17
C SER A 126 -4.78 -16.26 3.09
N SER A 127 -3.64 -15.75 2.60
CA SER A 127 -2.83 -16.43 1.57
C SER A 127 -2.19 -17.74 2.05
N TYR A 128 -2.08 -17.96 3.35
CA TYR A 128 -1.53 -19.19 3.95
C TYR A 128 -2.60 -20.03 4.67
N ALA A 129 -3.89 -19.71 4.48
CA ALA A 129 -4.97 -20.44 5.12
C ALA A 129 -4.92 -21.93 4.74
N GLU A 130 -5.22 -22.81 5.69
CA GLU A 130 -5.15 -24.26 5.49
C GLU A 130 -6.54 -24.85 5.16
N SER A 131 -7.60 -24.06 5.36
CA SER A 131 -8.97 -24.45 5.02
C SER A 131 -9.77 -23.30 4.38
N PRO A 132 -10.81 -23.60 3.59
CA PRO A 132 -11.71 -22.58 3.06
C PRO A 132 -12.39 -21.73 4.14
N GLN A 133 -12.72 -22.32 5.28
CA GLN A 133 -13.36 -21.62 6.39
C GLN A 133 -12.40 -20.58 7.01
N GLU A 134 -11.15 -20.99 7.25
CA GLU A 134 -10.11 -20.08 7.72
C GLU A 134 -9.86 -18.95 6.71
N PHE A 135 -9.74 -19.29 5.41
CA PHE A 135 -9.57 -18.31 4.35
C PHE A 135 -10.69 -17.25 4.37
N ILE A 136 -11.95 -17.67 4.46
CA ILE A 136 -13.10 -16.75 4.51
C ILE A 136 -13.03 -15.87 5.77
N SER A 137 -12.74 -16.46 6.94
CA SER A 137 -12.62 -15.72 8.20
C SER A 137 -11.55 -14.63 8.11
N LEU A 138 -10.34 -14.99 7.65
CA LEU A 138 -9.23 -14.05 7.48
C LEU A 138 -9.52 -12.97 6.44
N MET A 139 -10.20 -13.32 5.34
CA MET A 139 -10.63 -12.35 4.35
C MET A 139 -11.65 -11.34 4.90
N LEU A 140 -12.58 -11.77 5.77
CA LEU A 140 -13.54 -10.88 6.43
C LEU A 140 -12.89 -9.96 7.47
N LEU A 141 -11.86 -10.45 8.17
CA LEU A 141 -11.05 -9.66 9.09
C LEU A 141 -10.03 -8.76 8.39
N ALA A 142 -10.04 -8.68 7.06
CA ALA A 142 -9.04 -7.96 6.27
C ALA A 142 -7.59 -8.41 6.55
N MET A 143 -7.39 -9.65 7.00
CA MET A 143 -6.08 -10.26 7.24
C MET A 143 -5.57 -10.89 5.95
N SER A 144 -5.50 -10.10 4.88
CA SER A 144 -5.09 -10.50 3.54
C SER A 144 -4.03 -9.53 3.00
N SER A 145 -3.09 -10.03 2.19
CA SER A 145 -2.11 -9.15 1.52
C SER A 145 -2.78 -8.03 0.69
N SER A 146 -4.02 -8.28 0.23
CA SER A 146 -4.83 -7.34 -0.56
C SER A 146 -5.79 -6.45 0.26
N TRP A 147 -5.62 -6.40 1.59
CA TRP A 147 -6.53 -5.72 2.54
C TRP A 147 -6.85 -4.26 2.20
N TYR A 148 -5.96 -3.56 1.49
CA TYR A 148 -6.18 -2.17 1.08
C TYR A 148 -7.43 -2.01 0.23
N LEU A 149 -7.75 -2.98 -0.64
CA LEU A 149 -8.95 -2.93 -1.47
C LEU A 149 -10.23 -3.04 -0.63
N TYR A 150 -10.20 -3.93 0.38
CA TYR A 150 -11.28 -4.07 1.35
C TYR A 150 -11.46 -2.78 2.17
N ALA A 151 -10.35 -2.21 2.66
CA ALA A 151 -10.33 -0.95 3.38
C ALA A 151 -10.93 0.19 2.55
N LEU A 152 -10.52 0.35 1.29
CA LEU A 152 -11.07 1.38 0.41
C LEU A 152 -12.58 1.21 0.19
N GLY A 153 -13.06 -0.03 0.04
CA GLY A 153 -14.48 -0.32 -0.08
C GLY A 153 -15.25 0.15 1.16
N LEU A 154 -14.80 -0.27 2.34
CA LEU A 154 -15.42 0.08 3.62
C LEU A 154 -15.33 1.58 3.93
N PHE A 155 -14.15 2.17 3.83
CA PHE A 155 -13.94 3.59 4.12
C PHE A 155 -14.79 4.47 3.21
N PHE A 156 -14.89 4.09 1.93
CA PHE A 156 -15.77 4.78 0.99
C PHE A 156 -17.24 4.71 1.43
N LEU A 157 -17.72 3.52 1.83
CA LEU A 157 -19.09 3.32 2.30
C LEU A 157 -19.38 4.19 3.52
N PHE A 158 -18.53 4.13 4.54
CA PHE A 158 -18.69 4.92 5.77
C PHE A 158 -18.60 6.43 5.51
N ALA A 159 -17.61 6.88 4.75
CA ALA A 159 -17.48 8.30 4.40
C ALA A 159 -18.70 8.81 3.61
N LYS A 160 -19.28 7.99 2.73
CA LYS A 160 -20.47 8.37 1.96
C LYS A 160 -21.75 8.36 2.80
N LEU A 161 -21.89 7.39 3.70
CA LEU A 161 -23.02 7.27 4.62
C LEU A 161 -23.08 8.46 5.58
N PHE A 162 -21.93 8.80 6.18
CA PHE A 162 -21.81 9.87 7.17
C PHE A 162 -21.31 11.20 6.59
N ARG A 163 -21.45 11.43 5.27
CA ARG A 163 -20.92 12.63 4.59
C ARG A 163 -21.50 13.95 5.10
N LYS A 164 -22.67 13.92 5.73
CA LYS A 164 -23.31 15.08 6.39
C LYS A 164 -22.82 15.28 7.83
N GLN A 165 -22.35 14.22 8.48
CA GLN A 165 -21.84 14.21 9.86
C GLN A 165 -20.31 14.15 9.89
N ARG A 166 -19.66 15.07 9.17
CA ARG A 166 -18.20 15.04 8.96
C ARG A 166 -17.42 15.14 10.27
N LEU A 167 -17.83 16.02 11.19
CA LEU A 167 -17.14 16.21 12.46
C LEU A 167 -17.25 14.98 13.39
N PRO A 168 -18.46 14.42 13.66
CA PRO A 168 -18.56 13.16 14.38
C PRO A 168 -17.73 12.03 13.75
N LEU A 169 -17.72 11.93 12.42
CA LEU A 169 -16.96 10.89 11.73
C LEU A 169 -15.44 11.04 11.93
N VAL A 170 -14.92 12.27 11.96
CA VAL A 170 -13.51 12.53 12.28
C VAL A 170 -13.19 12.13 13.72
N ILE A 171 -14.06 12.47 14.67
CA ILE A 171 -13.87 12.09 16.09
C ILE A 171 -13.77 10.56 16.19
N VAL A 172 -14.71 9.84 15.55
CA VAL A 172 -14.68 8.37 15.50
C VAL A 172 -13.38 7.86 14.86
N ALA A 173 -12.93 8.46 13.76
CA ALA A 173 -11.71 8.03 13.09
C ALA A 173 -10.43 8.30 13.91
N VAL A 174 -10.39 9.38 14.70
CA VAL A 174 -9.29 9.66 15.64
C VAL A 174 -9.31 8.66 16.80
N LEU A 175 -10.49 8.37 17.37
CA LEU A 175 -10.63 7.36 18.42
C LEU A 175 -10.19 5.97 17.92
N LEU A 176 -10.65 5.55 16.74
CA LEU A 176 -10.23 4.30 16.10
C LEU A 176 -8.72 4.25 15.85
N ASN A 177 -8.11 5.38 15.49
CA ASN A 177 -6.66 5.46 15.34
C ASN A 177 -5.96 5.18 16.67
N TYR A 178 -6.31 5.87 17.76
CA TYR A 178 -5.67 5.64 19.06
C TYR A 178 -5.93 4.23 19.60
N LEU A 179 -7.14 3.69 19.46
CA LEU A 179 -7.44 2.31 19.86
C LEU A 179 -6.57 1.29 19.10
N ALA A 180 -6.25 1.56 17.83
CA ALA A 180 -5.33 0.73 17.06
C ALA A 180 -3.87 0.91 17.49
N VAL A 181 -3.44 2.14 17.80
CA VAL A 181 -2.07 2.43 18.28
C VAL A 181 -1.81 1.73 19.62
N GLU A 182 -2.78 1.75 20.52
CA GLU A 182 -2.75 1.06 21.83
C GLU A 182 -2.98 -0.46 21.73
N LYS A 183 -3.12 -1.01 20.51
CA LYS A 183 -3.35 -2.44 20.26
C LYS A 183 -4.57 -3.03 20.99
N ILE A 184 -5.58 -2.20 21.26
CA ILE A 184 -6.84 -2.63 21.87
C ILE A 184 -7.68 -3.44 20.85
N ILE A 185 -7.54 -3.11 19.57
CA ILE A 185 -8.25 -3.78 18.48
C ILE A 185 -7.50 -5.06 18.08
N PRO A 186 -8.09 -6.25 18.25
CA PRO A 186 -7.40 -7.50 17.97
C PRO A 186 -7.25 -7.75 16.46
N GLY A 187 -6.12 -8.36 16.10
CA GLY A 187 -5.79 -8.73 14.73
C GLY A 187 -5.23 -7.56 13.90
N TRP A 188 -4.19 -7.84 13.13
CA TRP A 188 -3.50 -6.80 12.35
C TRP A 188 -4.38 -6.17 11.26
N GLY A 189 -5.38 -6.91 10.75
CA GLY A 189 -6.34 -6.43 9.75
C GLY A 189 -7.26 -5.34 10.30
N PRO A 190 -8.09 -5.62 11.33
CA PRO A 190 -8.96 -4.61 11.94
C PRO A 190 -8.19 -3.46 12.59
N GLU A 191 -7.01 -3.74 13.18
CA GLU A 191 -6.07 -2.73 13.66
C GLU A 191 -5.70 -1.76 12.53
N SER A 192 -5.28 -2.29 11.37
CA SER A 192 -4.90 -1.47 10.21
C SER A 192 -6.08 -0.66 9.67
N LEU A 193 -7.26 -1.25 9.54
CA LEU A 193 -8.47 -0.53 9.10
C LEU A 193 -8.75 0.67 10.01
N SER A 194 -8.68 0.46 11.33
CA SER A 194 -8.97 1.49 12.32
C SER A 194 -7.88 2.57 12.33
N GLN A 195 -6.61 2.17 12.21
CA GLN A 195 -5.48 3.08 12.16
C GLN A 195 -5.55 4.04 10.96
N TYR A 196 -5.89 3.56 9.76
CA TYR A 196 -5.74 4.36 8.55
C TYR A 196 -7.00 5.11 8.08
N PHE A 197 -8.16 4.86 8.70
CA PHE A 197 -9.42 5.47 8.29
C PHE A 197 -9.37 7.01 8.29
N ILE A 198 -8.70 7.60 9.29
CA ILE A 198 -8.54 9.05 9.42
C ILE A 198 -7.88 9.70 8.19
N TYR A 199 -6.89 9.06 7.57
CA TYR A 199 -6.19 9.62 6.41
C TYR A 199 -7.09 9.61 5.17
N PHE A 200 -7.92 8.56 5.00
CA PHE A 200 -8.91 8.52 3.93
C PHE A 200 -9.97 9.61 4.10
N ILE A 201 -10.47 9.82 5.32
CA ILE A 201 -11.42 10.90 5.63
C ILE A 201 -10.80 12.27 5.36
N MET A 202 -9.56 12.49 5.79
CA MET A 202 -8.80 13.71 5.55
C MET A 202 -8.73 14.03 4.05
N GLY A 203 -8.40 13.04 3.21
CA GLY A 203 -8.40 13.21 1.76
C GLY A 203 -9.80 13.44 1.17
N SER A 204 -10.83 12.78 1.72
CA SER A 204 -12.19 12.82 1.19
C SER A 204 -12.90 14.17 1.38
N PHE A 205 -12.64 14.86 2.51
CA PHE A 205 -13.35 16.09 2.85
C PHE A 205 -12.45 17.33 2.92
N TRP A 206 -11.14 17.18 3.14
CA TRP A 206 -10.20 18.30 3.37
C TRP A 206 -8.96 18.26 2.46
N SER A 207 -9.03 17.59 1.32
CA SER A 207 -7.88 17.49 0.39
C SER A 207 -7.36 18.84 -0.07
N ALA A 208 -8.23 19.82 -0.37
CA ALA A 208 -7.82 21.15 -0.80
C ALA A 208 -6.98 21.87 0.28
N GLN A 209 -7.40 21.79 1.55
CA GLN A 209 -6.70 22.38 2.68
C GLN A 209 -5.35 21.70 2.90
N VAL A 210 -5.29 20.38 2.85
CA VAL A 210 -4.03 19.63 3.00
C VAL A 210 -3.06 19.91 1.86
N ILE A 211 -3.55 20.02 0.62
CA ILE A 211 -2.72 20.40 -0.54
C ILE A 211 -2.18 21.83 -0.35
N HIS A 212 -3.01 22.78 0.07
CA HIS A 212 -2.55 24.15 0.36
C HIS A 212 -1.50 24.18 1.48
N LEU A 213 -1.69 23.40 2.55
CA LEU A 213 -0.72 23.27 3.65
C LEU A 213 0.61 22.63 3.22
N SER A 214 0.61 21.83 2.15
CA SER A 214 1.82 21.24 1.59
C SER A 214 2.66 22.21 0.76
N GLU A 215 2.11 23.37 0.38
CA GLU A 215 2.83 24.35 -0.42
C GLU A 215 3.89 25.06 0.43
N TRP A 216 5.04 25.40 -0.18
CA TRP A 216 6.18 26.05 0.48
C TRP A 216 5.93 27.55 0.73
N HIS A 217 4.86 27.87 1.45
CA HIS A 217 4.51 29.22 1.87
C HIS A 217 4.91 29.46 3.33
N LYS A 218 5.41 30.66 3.65
CA LYS A 218 5.77 31.04 5.03
C LYS A 218 4.62 30.85 6.02
N ASN A 219 3.38 31.07 5.58
CA ASN A 219 2.17 30.91 6.41
C ASN A 219 1.93 29.45 6.83
N ASN A 220 2.48 28.47 6.11
CA ASN A 220 2.35 27.06 6.45
C ASN A 220 3.38 26.61 7.49
N LEU A 221 4.41 27.41 7.79
CA LEU A 221 5.47 27.04 8.72
C LEU A 221 4.92 26.74 10.13
N LEU A 222 3.97 27.55 10.61
CA LEU A 222 3.40 27.37 11.94
C LEU A 222 2.62 26.05 12.10
N PRO A 223 1.69 25.67 11.18
CA PRO A 223 1.09 24.34 11.18
C PRO A 223 2.11 23.19 11.14
N TRP A 224 3.17 23.31 10.33
CA TRP A 224 4.21 22.29 10.25
C TRP A 224 4.97 22.14 11.57
N LEU A 225 5.36 23.25 12.19
CA LEU A 225 6.00 23.25 13.50
C LEU A 225 5.08 22.68 14.60
N GLY A 226 3.79 23.03 14.56
CA GLY A 226 2.80 22.48 15.48
C GLY A 226 2.65 20.97 15.35
N LEU A 227 2.55 20.45 14.12
CA LEU A 227 2.53 19.00 13.86
C LEU A 227 3.84 18.32 14.27
N ALA A 228 4.99 18.97 14.07
CA ALA A 228 6.29 18.43 14.45
C ALA A 228 6.42 18.35 15.97
N LEU A 229 6.03 19.40 16.69
CA LEU A 229 6.00 19.41 18.15
C LEU A 229 5.07 18.32 18.69
N LEU A 230 3.85 18.22 18.17
CA LEU A 230 2.90 17.17 18.57
C LEU A 230 3.42 15.77 18.24
N SER A 231 4.13 15.62 17.12
CA SER A 231 4.79 14.38 16.78
C SER A 231 5.87 14.01 17.81
N VAL A 232 6.72 14.97 18.23
CA VAL A 232 7.71 14.76 19.28
C VAL A 232 7.05 14.39 20.60
N VAL A 233 6.00 15.10 21.01
CA VAL A 233 5.23 14.78 22.23
C VAL A 233 4.69 13.34 22.18
N HIS A 234 4.09 12.92 21.06
CA HIS A 234 3.65 11.53 20.89
C HIS A 234 4.79 10.51 21.04
N LEU A 235 5.97 10.80 20.46
CA LEU A 235 7.13 9.93 20.60
C LEU A 235 7.61 9.83 22.06
N LEU A 236 7.62 10.96 22.78
CA LEU A 236 7.97 11.00 24.20
C LEU A 236 6.96 10.23 25.08
N LEU A 237 5.68 10.18 24.67
CA LEU A 237 4.64 9.37 25.32
C LEU A 237 4.69 7.88 24.94
N GLY A 238 5.65 7.46 24.11
CA GLY A 238 5.79 6.06 23.68
C GLY A 238 4.86 5.64 22.54
N LEU A 239 4.12 6.58 21.92
CA LEU A 239 3.20 6.32 20.82
C LEU A 239 3.96 6.18 19.48
N GLN A 240 4.46 4.97 19.22
CA GLN A 240 5.29 4.66 18.04
C GLN A 240 4.55 4.91 16.71
N LYS A 241 3.25 4.58 16.64
CA LYS A 241 2.43 4.81 15.44
C LYS A 241 1.78 6.20 15.51
N ASN A 242 2.49 7.18 14.97
CA ASN A 242 2.23 8.59 15.24
C ASN A 242 1.35 9.28 14.17
N LEU A 243 0.13 9.69 14.55
CA LEU A 243 -0.83 10.41 13.70
C LEU A 243 -0.24 11.68 13.08
N PHE A 244 0.44 12.49 13.88
CA PHE A 244 1.00 13.78 13.46
C PHE A 244 2.19 13.59 12.53
N LEU A 245 3.06 12.61 12.81
CA LEU A 245 4.15 12.23 11.92
C LEU A 245 3.63 11.75 10.56
N CYS A 246 2.59 10.91 10.55
CA CYS A 246 1.96 10.47 9.32
C CYS A 246 1.35 11.64 8.53
N THR A 247 0.80 12.64 9.22
CA THR A 247 0.24 13.84 8.59
C THR A 247 1.35 14.70 7.97
N LEU A 248 2.47 14.90 8.69
CA LEU A 248 3.67 15.55 8.14
C LEU A 248 4.23 14.79 6.94
N ALA A 249 4.30 13.47 7.03
CA ALA A 249 4.73 12.60 5.94
C ALA A 249 3.85 12.78 4.69
N ILE A 250 2.53 12.87 4.86
CA ILE A 250 1.60 13.17 3.76
C ILE A 250 1.90 14.54 3.14
N LEU A 251 2.02 15.59 3.96
CA LEU A 251 2.33 16.96 3.48
C LEU A 251 3.65 16.99 2.71
N PHE A 252 4.69 16.36 3.27
CA PHE A 252 6.00 16.22 2.65
C PHE A 252 5.93 15.47 1.32
N CYS A 253 5.22 14.34 1.26
CA CYS A 253 5.04 13.58 0.03
C CYS A 253 4.38 14.42 -1.08
N ILE A 254 3.35 15.20 -0.75
CA ILE A 254 2.67 16.06 -1.72
C ILE A 254 3.63 17.13 -2.22
N ALA A 255 4.32 17.83 -1.31
CA ALA A 255 5.28 18.87 -1.63
C ALA A 255 6.42 18.34 -2.52
N LEU A 256 6.98 17.19 -2.16
CA LEU A 256 8.05 16.52 -2.89
C LEU A 256 7.58 16.11 -4.29
N CYS A 257 6.43 15.43 -4.41
CA CYS A 257 5.93 14.95 -5.70
C CYS A 257 5.56 16.12 -6.64
N ARG A 258 5.01 17.22 -6.11
CA ARG A 258 4.75 18.44 -6.90
C ARG A 258 6.06 19.06 -7.37
N THR A 259 7.04 19.19 -6.48
CA THR A 259 8.37 19.74 -6.81
C THR A 259 9.05 18.88 -7.88
N LEU A 260 9.04 17.56 -7.73
CA LEU A 260 9.63 16.63 -8.71
C LEU A 260 8.96 16.72 -10.08
N ASN A 261 7.63 16.82 -10.17
CA ASN A 261 6.96 16.95 -11.47
C ASN A 261 7.15 18.33 -12.11
N ASN A 262 7.42 19.37 -11.32
CA ASN A 262 7.72 20.69 -11.85
C ASN A 262 9.14 20.79 -12.41
N HIS A 263 10.12 20.08 -11.83
CA HIS A 263 11.53 20.16 -12.22
C HIS A 263 12.00 19.01 -13.11
N PHE A 264 11.35 17.84 -13.04
CA PHE A 264 11.77 16.63 -13.74
C PHE A 264 10.63 15.98 -14.51
N ARG A 265 10.99 15.27 -15.59
CA ARG A 265 10.06 14.45 -16.37
C ARG A 265 9.82 13.10 -15.68
N MET A 266 8.86 13.04 -14.76
CA MET A 266 8.51 11.84 -13.99
C MET A 266 7.67 10.81 -14.79
N THR A 267 7.91 10.65 -16.09
CA THR A 267 7.06 9.86 -17.00
C THR A 267 6.90 8.40 -16.55
N TRP A 268 7.99 7.76 -16.16
CA TRP A 268 8.00 6.37 -15.69
C TRP A 268 7.23 6.20 -14.38
N MET A 269 7.50 7.07 -13.38
CA MET A 269 6.79 7.03 -12.10
C MET A 269 5.29 7.33 -12.27
N ASN A 270 4.95 8.28 -13.14
CA ASN A 270 3.57 8.58 -13.51
C ASN A 270 2.88 7.39 -14.18
N TRP A 271 3.60 6.64 -15.01
CA TRP A 271 3.08 5.43 -15.64
C TRP A 271 2.84 4.31 -14.62
N ILE A 272 3.77 4.08 -13.68
CA ILE A 272 3.57 3.15 -12.56
C ILE A 272 2.37 3.58 -11.71
N GLY A 273 2.24 4.86 -11.42
CA GLY A 273 1.12 5.44 -10.68
C GLY A 273 -0.25 5.23 -11.30
N LYS A 274 -0.33 5.12 -12.63
CA LYS A 274 -1.56 4.74 -13.35
C LYS A 274 -1.83 3.24 -13.28
N ASN A 275 -0.79 2.44 -13.09
CA ASN A 275 -0.74 0.99 -13.18
C ASN A 275 -0.47 0.33 -11.81
N THR A 276 -0.90 0.97 -10.72
CA THR A 276 -0.63 0.46 -9.36
C THR A 276 -1.37 -0.82 -9.04
N LEU A 277 -2.57 -1.02 -9.61
CA LEU A 277 -3.45 -2.12 -9.24
C LEU A 277 -2.82 -3.48 -9.56
N GLN A 278 -2.29 -3.65 -10.77
CA GLN A 278 -1.69 -4.91 -11.19
C GLN A 278 -0.45 -5.25 -10.37
N ILE A 279 0.38 -4.26 -10.02
CA ILE A 279 1.53 -4.47 -9.15
C ILE A 279 1.03 -4.88 -7.75
N TYR A 280 0.03 -4.18 -7.24
CA TYR A 280 -0.54 -4.43 -5.91
C TYR A 280 -1.07 -5.86 -5.74
N VAL A 281 -1.79 -6.39 -6.72
CA VAL A 281 -2.41 -7.72 -6.57
C VAL A 281 -1.49 -8.89 -6.93
N LEU A 282 -0.44 -8.66 -7.73
CA LEU A 282 0.45 -9.72 -8.20
C LEU A 282 1.77 -9.82 -7.42
N HIS A 283 2.31 -8.71 -6.91
CA HIS A 283 3.67 -8.68 -6.35
C HIS A 283 3.90 -9.76 -5.28
N ARG A 284 2.90 -10.04 -4.44
CA ARG A 284 3.07 -11.01 -3.36
C ARG A 284 3.28 -12.44 -3.84
N ILE A 285 2.64 -12.83 -4.94
CA ILE A 285 2.84 -14.15 -5.56
C ILE A 285 4.28 -14.29 -6.06
N PHE A 286 4.80 -13.24 -6.71
CA PHE A 286 6.17 -13.22 -7.21
C PHE A 286 7.21 -13.17 -6.08
N ILE A 287 6.93 -12.44 -5.00
CA ILE A 287 7.80 -12.42 -3.83
C ILE A 287 7.84 -13.80 -3.18
N GLU A 288 6.71 -14.48 -3.05
CA GLU A 288 6.69 -15.84 -2.51
C GLU A 288 7.54 -16.76 -3.39
N TYR A 289 7.34 -16.74 -4.70
CA TYR A 289 8.08 -17.60 -5.62
C TYR A 289 9.57 -17.22 -5.72
N PHE A 290 9.90 -16.07 -6.29
CA PHE A 290 11.29 -15.68 -6.54
C PHE A 290 12.06 -15.41 -5.25
N GLY A 291 11.41 -14.80 -4.25
CA GLY A 291 12.03 -14.52 -2.96
C GLY A 291 12.41 -15.80 -2.24
N MET A 292 11.48 -16.75 -2.08
CA MET A 292 11.79 -17.99 -1.39
C MET A 292 12.78 -18.85 -2.16
N THR A 293 12.61 -19.01 -3.48
CA THR A 293 13.56 -19.80 -4.26
C THR A 293 14.97 -19.22 -4.17
N ALA A 294 15.14 -17.89 -4.26
CA ALA A 294 16.46 -17.26 -4.15
C ALA A 294 17.07 -17.42 -2.75
N ILE A 295 16.26 -17.27 -1.69
CA ILE A 295 16.71 -17.44 -0.30
C ILE A 295 17.14 -18.89 -0.05
N LEU A 296 16.30 -19.86 -0.40
CA LEU A 296 16.60 -21.28 -0.22
C LEU A 296 17.84 -21.69 -1.01
N PHE A 297 17.93 -21.30 -2.28
CA PHE A 297 19.11 -21.57 -3.10
C PHE A 297 20.40 -21.01 -2.47
N ALA A 298 20.36 -19.79 -1.92
CA ALA A 298 21.53 -19.20 -1.27
C ALA A 298 21.93 -19.93 0.01
N LEU A 299 20.95 -20.45 0.77
CA LEU A 299 21.19 -21.22 1.99
C LEU A 299 21.72 -22.63 1.67
N ASP A 300 21.06 -23.34 0.75
CA ASP A 300 21.40 -24.73 0.40
C ASP A 300 22.80 -24.85 -0.23
N HIS A 301 23.24 -23.83 -0.96
CA HIS A 301 24.57 -23.76 -1.55
C HIS A 301 25.60 -23.00 -0.70
N HIS A 302 25.27 -22.67 0.55
CA HIS A 302 26.16 -21.95 1.48
C HIS A 302 26.76 -20.66 0.88
N LEU A 303 26.02 -19.96 0.02
CA LEU A 303 26.55 -18.80 -0.71
C LEU A 303 26.90 -17.65 0.23
N PHE A 304 26.23 -17.56 1.38
CA PHE A 304 26.51 -16.55 2.39
C PHE A 304 27.88 -16.69 3.06
N ASP A 305 28.54 -17.85 2.96
CA ASP A 305 29.91 -18.03 3.46
C ASP A 305 30.90 -17.16 2.68
N SER A 306 30.58 -16.81 1.43
CA SER A 306 31.33 -15.82 0.66
C SER A 306 30.97 -14.41 1.09
N ALA A 307 31.97 -13.66 1.59
CA ALA A 307 31.81 -12.27 1.96
C ALA A 307 31.32 -11.39 0.79
N LEU A 308 31.81 -11.66 -0.43
CA LEU A 308 31.39 -10.91 -1.62
C LEU A 308 29.91 -11.13 -1.92
N PHE A 309 29.45 -12.39 -1.90
CA PHE A 309 28.04 -12.69 -2.12
C PHE A 309 27.16 -12.08 -1.03
N SER A 310 27.57 -12.18 0.24
CA SER A 310 26.85 -11.57 1.36
C SER A 310 26.69 -10.05 1.21
N ILE A 311 27.73 -9.32 0.78
CA ILE A 311 27.64 -7.87 0.52
C ILE A 311 26.69 -7.57 -0.66
N LEU A 312 26.82 -8.32 -1.76
CA LEU A 312 25.98 -8.13 -2.95
C LEU A 312 24.52 -8.44 -2.64
N TRP A 313 24.24 -9.48 -1.85
CA TRP A 313 22.91 -9.81 -1.37
C TRP A 313 22.35 -8.70 -0.49
N ALA A 314 23.12 -8.28 0.53
CA ALA A 314 22.72 -7.25 1.48
C ALA A 314 22.37 -5.91 0.80
N ALA A 315 23.14 -5.50 -0.20
CA ALA A 315 22.91 -4.24 -0.91
C ALA A 315 21.86 -4.39 -2.04
N GLY A 316 21.93 -5.48 -2.81
CA GLY A 316 21.24 -5.63 -4.08
C GLY A 316 19.90 -6.38 -4.02
N PHE A 317 19.70 -7.30 -3.08
CA PHE A 317 18.50 -8.15 -3.06
C PHE A 317 17.21 -7.34 -2.97
N PRO A 318 17.06 -6.34 -2.07
CA PRO A 318 15.82 -5.56 -1.98
C PRO A 318 15.46 -4.84 -3.28
N VAL A 319 16.46 -4.20 -3.92
CA VAL A 319 16.25 -3.44 -5.16
C VAL A 319 15.96 -4.38 -6.34
N GLY A 320 16.75 -5.45 -6.47
CA GLY A 320 16.59 -6.44 -7.53
C GLY A 320 15.23 -7.12 -7.47
N MET A 321 14.79 -7.51 -6.27
CA MET A 321 13.51 -8.20 -6.09
C MET A 321 12.31 -7.26 -6.31
N VAL A 322 12.39 -5.99 -5.88
CA VAL A 322 11.35 -4.99 -6.20
C VAL A 322 11.21 -4.79 -7.71
N ALA A 323 12.34 -4.65 -8.41
CA ALA A 323 12.35 -4.50 -9.86
C ALA A 323 11.75 -5.74 -10.55
N LEU A 324 12.23 -6.93 -10.19
CA LEU A 324 11.76 -8.21 -10.74
C LEU A 324 10.25 -8.38 -10.53
N CYS A 325 9.78 -8.28 -9.29
CA CYS A 325 8.36 -8.49 -8.97
C CYS A 325 7.46 -7.45 -9.66
N SER A 326 7.90 -6.19 -9.74
CA SER A 326 7.14 -5.13 -10.40
C SER A 326 7.07 -5.34 -11.91
N LEU A 327 8.20 -5.69 -12.55
CA LEU A 327 8.26 -5.97 -13.98
C LEU A 327 7.45 -7.21 -14.36
N CYS A 328 7.57 -8.30 -13.60
CA CYS A 328 6.75 -9.51 -13.79
C CYS A 328 5.26 -9.22 -13.63
N SER A 329 4.88 -8.42 -12.63
CA SER A 329 3.47 -7.99 -12.44
C SER A 329 2.94 -7.24 -13.65
N ILE A 330 3.74 -6.35 -14.23
CA ILE A 330 3.39 -5.62 -15.44
C ILE A 330 3.32 -6.55 -16.66
N ALA A 331 4.29 -7.45 -16.81
CA ALA A 331 4.34 -8.38 -17.94
C ALA A 331 3.13 -9.31 -17.94
N VAL A 332 2.84 -9.93 -16.81
CA VAL A 332 1.66 -10.80 -16.63
C VAL A 332 0.38 -10.01 -16.86
N TRP A 333 0.26 -8.79 -16.35
CA TRP A 333 -0.88 -7.95 -16.66
C TRP A 333 -1.02 -7.66 -18.16
N LYS A 334 0.06 -7.32 -18.87
CA LYS A 334 -0.01 -7.08 -20.33
C LYS A 334 -0.44 -8.33 -21.12
N LEU A 335 -0.06 -9.52 -20.66
CA LEU A 335 -0.44 -10.79 -21.26
C LEU A 335 -1.91 -11.12 -20.98
N LEU A 336 -2.33 -11.01 -19.72
CA LEU A 336 -3.65 -11.42 -19.25
C LEU A 336 -4.75 -10.39 -19.53
N ASN A 337 -4.43 -9.09 -19.64
CA ASN A 337 -5.42 -8.02 -19.78
C ASN A 337 -5.98 -7.90 -21.22
N LYS A 338 -6.38 -9.04 -21.80
CA LYS A 338 -6.96 -9.18 -23.15
C LYS A 338 -8.20 -10.06 -23.08
N GLY A 339 -9.17 -9.83 -23.97
CA GLY A 339 -10.40 -10.63 -24.04
C GLY A 339 -11.09 -10.77 -22.67
N LEU A 340 -11.36 -12.02 -22.26
CA LEU A 340 -11.94 -12.38 -20.96
C LEU A 340 -11.04 -12.05 -19.77
N GLY A 341 -9.71 -12.08 -19.94
CA GLY A 341 -8.75 -11.81 -18.87
C GLY A 341 -8.75 -10.35 -18.38
N LYS A 342 -9.42 -9.43 -19.09
CA LYS A 342 -9.75 -8.09 -18.54
C LYS A 342 -10.55 -8.17 -17.24
N SER A 343 -11.35 -9.23 -17.07
CA SER A 343 -12.11 -9.48 -15.84
C SER A 343 -11.21 -9.62 -14.61
N LEU A 344 -9.95 -10.04 -14.78
CA LEU A 344 -9.00 -10.14 -13.66
C LEU A 344 -8.69 -8.78 -13.03
N PHE A 345 -8.86 -7.68 -13.76
CA PHE A 345 -8.46 -6.35 -13.29
C PHE A 345 -9.62 -5.37 -13.18
N ILE A 346 -10.78 -5.70 -13.74
CA ILE A 346 -11.99 -4.86 -13.71
C ILE A 346 -13.23 -5.76 -13.69
N TYR A 347 -14.23 -5.40 -12.87
CA TYR A 347 -15.50 -6.10 -12.79
C TYR A 347 -16.20 -6.21 -14.16
N PRO A 348 -16.63 -7.40 -14.60
CA PRO A 348 -17.12 -7.64 -15.97
C PRO A 348 -18.26 -6.74 -16.44
N ARG A 349 -19.22 -6.36 -15.58
CA ARG A 349 -20.32 -5.47 -15.99
C ARG A 349 -19.84 -4.05 -16.31
N LEU A 350 -18.74 -3.61 -15.71
CA LEU A 350 -18.12 -2.31 -16.02
C LEU A 350 -17.35 -2.31 -17.33
N LEU A 351 -16.95 -3.49 -17.81
CA LEU A 351 -16.41 -3.63 -19.16
C LEU A 351 -17.51 -3.42 -20.19
N ARG A 352 -18.70 -4.00 -19.98
CA ARG A 352 -19.85 -3.85 -20.90
C ARG A 352 -20.33 -2.39 -21.01
N MET A 353 -20.46 -1.70 -19.89
CA MET A 353 -20.83 -0.26 -19.86
C MET A 353 -19.85 0.68 -20.59
N LYS A 354 -18.61 0.25 -20.90
CA LYS A 354 -17.64 1.03 -21.68
C LYS A 354 -17.75 0.80 -23.19
N PHE A 355 -18.37 -0.30 -23.61
CA PHE A 355 -18.59 -0.65 -25.02
C PHE A 355 -20.02 -0.36 -25.48
N ASP A 356 -20.94 -0.06 -24.56
CA ASP A 356 -22.32 0.33 -24.82
C ASP A 356 -22.53 1.87 -24.82
N VAL A 357 -21.47 2.67 -25.06
CA VAL A 357 -21.52 4.15 -25.20
C VAL A 357 -20.92 4.58 -26.53
#